data_AF-A0A6V3J7Y5-F1
#
_entry.id   AF-A0A6V3J7Y5-F1
#
_cell.length_a   1.000
_cell.length_b   1.000
_cell.length_c   1.000
_cell.angle_alpha   90.00
_cell.angle_beta   90.00
_cell.angle_gamma   90.00
#
_symmetry.space_group_name_H-M   'P 1'
#
loop_
_entity.id
_entity.type
_entity.pdbx_description
1 polymer ?
#
loop_
_entity_poly.entity_id
_entity_poly.type
_entity_poly.pdbx_seq_one_letter_code
_entity_poly.pdbx_strand_id
1 'polypeptide(L)'
;ILRLWLPNPRVMNTMLNRFNFLRRGPYQRQDSAISDSGSAVDTSGLPPGHVAQTILAWSPIFSDVTKRRGDVKTLRTFMNALGDVTDTYAKGLKRIAEFPAMECESSQSLSWGTIRHTVLQLSRYYDDTAKGINGRVMLGILECKHKIKEEQDRLQATATRMLTEMQGLQAKHDVRKKKYFEATEKAHLALTAEQKSRAEGQSNKRHERLTRDRAARMKDAKLAHDKYQASLNNLQSAQRAYVKATDDIKSQLEALERMRVAVCTNQIKTFLRFREEAKALEEKLVAKLQTACGKLDPAGDDSSFKKWLDSQCQELKINTYEAAPHHGIIRLDSSAKVTASSSRGTSPSAKQAVAIYPFLPRDPSNLKLSVGDRIKLLSAKPGDLWWTGINGDSKGTFPAYFVRKTSEIPDHQAPTMVLKLGKAIKEFKGDGDSDLRLTVGDEVSVTAVSEGWYVGNKVGTEEFGIFPSDHVRLEDHDNKSLSSMNESKRSMGN
;
A
#
# COMPACT_ATOMS: atom_id res chain seq x y z
N ILE A 1 -4.75 -22.05 -2.52
CA ILE A 1 -5.37 -21.10 -1.56
C ILE A 1 -4.62 -21.06 -0.23
N LEU A 2 -4.30 -22.20 0.43
CA LEU A 2 -3.34 -22.25 1.56
C LEU A 2 -1.93 -21.69 1.25
N ARG A 3 -1.49 -21.74 -0.02
CA ARG A 3 -0.24 -21.10 -0.50
C ARG A 3 -0.27 -19.56 -0.54
N LEU A 4 -1.44 -18.92 -0.47
CA LEU A 4 -1.58 -17.45 -0.45
C LEU A 4 -1.37 -16.86 0.96
N TRP A 5 -1.44 -17.70 2.00
CA TRP A 5 -1.24 -17.30 3.39
C TRP A 5 0.23 -17.41 3.85
N LEU A 6 1.09 -18.02 3.03
CA LEU A 6 2.53 -17.98 3.21
C LEU A 6 3.10 -16.90 2.29
N PRO A 7 3.60 -15.76 2.82
CA PRO A 7 4.33 -14.82 1.98
C PRO A 7 5.51 -15.58 1.40
N ASN A 8 5.72 -15.45 0.09
CA ASN A 8 6.87 -16.00 -0.62
C ASN A 8 8.11 -15.83 0.28
N PRO A 9 8.74 -16.94 0.75
CA PRO A 9 9.83 -16.87 1.72
C PRO A 9 10.96 -15.94 1.28
N ARG A 10 11.11 -15.73 -0.04
CA ARG A 10 12.06 -14.77 -0.61
C ARG A 10 11.69 -13.32 -0.30
N VAL A 11 10.42 -12.92 -0.37
CA VAL A 11 9.97 -11.55 -0.06
C VAL A 11 10.12 -11.26 1.44
N MET A 12 9.74 -12.23 2.29
CA MET A 12 9.88 -12.11 3.74
C MET A 12 11.36 -12.11 4.17
N ASN A 13 12.20 -12.96 3.58
CA ASN A 13 13.65 -12.92 3.80
C ASN A 13 14.28 -11.64 3.25
N THR A 14 13.80 -11.08 2.14
CA THR A 14 14.32 -9.81 1.62
C THR A 14 13.96 -8.64 2.54
N MET A 15 12.75 -8.63 3.09
CA MET A 15 12.30 -7.65 4.09
C MET A 15 13.05 -7.81 5.42
N LEU A 16 13.17 -9.04 5.95
CA LEU A 16 13.93 -9.35 7.16
C LEU A 16 15.43 -9.07 6.98
N ASN A 17 16.00 -9.29 5.79
CA ASN A 17 17.39 -8.95 5.50
C ASN A 17 17.60 -7.43 5.39
N ARG A 18 16.66 -6.69 4.79
CA ARG A 18 16.67 -5.21 4.85
C ARG A 18 16.49 -4.70 6.29
N PHE A 19 15.64 -5.34 7.09
CA PHE A 19 15.42 -4.98 8.49
C PHE A 19 16.62 -5.34 9.40
N ASN A 20 17.29 -6.46 9.14
CA ASN A 20 18.53 -6.86 9.82
C ASN A 20 19.71 -5.98 9.40
N PHE A 21 19.74 -5.50 8.15
CA PHE A 21 20.66 -4.46 7.69
C PHE A 21 20.42 -3.12 8.43
N LEU A 22 19.16 -2.74 8.66
CA LEU A 22 18.78 -1.58 9.47
C LEU A 22 19.13 -1.75 10.97
N ARG A 23 18.99 -2.97 11.52
CA ARG A 23 19.39 -3.31 12.91
C ARG A 23 20.90 -3.23 13.12
N ARG A 24 21.70 -3.49 12.09
CA ARG A 24 23.17 -3.44 12.15
C ARG A 24 23.72 -2.03 11.96
N GLY A 25 22.96 -1.11 11.38
CA GLY A 25 23.41 0.25 11.06
C GLY A 25 24.56 0.27 10.03
N PRO A 26 24.72 1.32 9.22
CA PRO A 26 25.95 1.50 8.43
C PRO A 26 27.18 1.84 9.31
N TYR A 27 26.95 2.20 10.58
CA TYR A 27 27.97 2.63 11.55
C TYR A 27 28.81 1.49 12.17
N GLN A 28 28.98 0.37 11.46
CA GLN A 28 29.98 -0.66 11.82
C GLN A 28 30.93 -1.02 10.68
N ARG A 29 30.85 -0.35 9.52
CA ARG A 29 31.79 -0.58 8.39
C ARG A 29 32.48 0.68 7.85
N GLN A 30 32.44 1.79 8.58
CA GLN A 30 33.22 2.98 8.27
C GLN A 30 34.07 3.51 9.44
N ASP A 31 34.19 2.77 10.54
CA ASP A 31 35.09 3.12 11.65
C ASP A 31 36.55 2.67 11.41
N SER A 32 36.88 2.14 10.23
CA SER A 32 38.23 1.71 9.87
C SER A 32 38.90 2.56 8.78
N ALA A 33 38.36 3.74 8.46
CA ALA A 33 39.01 4.69 7.54
C ALA A 33 38.91 6.16 7.98
N ILE A 34 38.44 6.44 9.19
CA ILE A 34 38.59 7.74 9.87
C ILE A 34 38.99 7.45 11.33
N SER A 35 40.09 6.73 11.48
CA SER A 35 40.80 6.56 12.75
C SER A 35 42.22 7.08 12.57
N ASP A 36 42.33 8.38 12.25
CA ASP A 36 43.51 9.18 12.60
C ASP A 36 43.22 10.67 12.35
N SER A 37 42.51 11.26 13.30
CA SER A 37 42.66 12.66 13.72
C SER A 37 41.61 12.94 14.80
N GLY A 38 41.84 12.33 15.96
CA GLY A 38 41.34 12.87 17.21
C GLY A 38 42.01 14.21 17.48
N SER A 39 41.57 15.26 16.79
CA SER A 39 41.65 16.61 17.32
C SER A 39 40.23 17.15 17.34
N ALA A 40 39.79 17.56 18.52
CA ALA A 40 38.72 18.52 18.61
C ALA A 40 39.18 19.71 17.75
N VAL A 41 38.60 19.85 16.55
CA VAL A 41 38.85 21.04 15.73
C VAL A 41 38.34 22.20 16.57
N ASP A 42 39.28 22.97 17.09
CA ASP A 42 39.01 24.19 17.83
C ASP A 42 38.30 25.16 16.88
N THR A 43 36.96 25.13 16.91
CA THR A 43 36.11 25.96 16.05
C THR A 43 36.05 27.41 16.51
N SER A 44 36.79 27.78 17.57
CA SER A 44 36.86 29.14 18.11
C SER A 44 37.46 30.16 17.13
N GLY A 45 38.07 29.72 16.02
CA GLY A 45 38.72 30.56 15.02
C GLY A 45 38.20 30.48 13.58
N LEU A 46 37.12 29.74 13.28
CA LEU A 46 36.65 29.62 11.89
C LEU A 46 36.03 30.93 11.38
N PRO A 47 36.44 31.45 10.21
CA PRO A 47 35.88 32.68 9.67
C PRO A 47 34.38 32.50 9.41
N PRO A 48 33.55 33.53 9.64
CA PRO A 48 32.09 33.38 9.67
C PRO A 48 31.45 32.78 8.41
N GLY A 49 32.11 32.91 7.25
CA GLY A 49 31.68 32.29 5.99
C GLY A 49 31.75 30.75 5.97
N HIS A 50 32.65 30.12 6.74
CA HIS A 50 32.74 28.67 6.83
C HIS A 50 31.57 28.06 7.59
N VAL A 51 31.04 28.77 8.60
CA VAL A 51 29.85 28.32 9.34
C VAL A 51 28.64 28.23 8.42
N ALA A 52 28.44 29.20 7.53
CA ALA A 52 27.33 29.20 6.56
C ALA A 52 27.38 28.02 5.57
N GLN A 53 28.59 27.60 5.15
CA GLN A 53 28.77 26.42 4.30
C GLN A 53 28.50 25.11 5.05
N THR A 54 28.91 25.00 6.31
CA THR A 54 28.56 23.86 7.16
C THR A 54 27.04 23.73 7.28
N ILE A 55 26.30 24.84 7.38
CA ILE A 55 24.82 24.84 7.47
C ILE A 55 24.14 24.24 6.22
N LEU A 56 24.64 24.56 5.02
CA LEU A 56 24.11 23.98 3.78
C LEU A 56 24.45 22.49 3.64
N ALA A 57 25.58 22.05 4.20
CA ALA A 57 25.99 20.64 4.18
C ALA A 57 25.09 19.72 5.02
N TRP A 58 24.30 20.26 5.97
CA TRP A 58 23.35 19.48 6.75
C TRP A 58 22.01 19.26 6.04
N SER A 59 21.64 20.07 5.05
CA SER A 59 20.39 19.88 4.29
C SER A 59 20.31 18.50 3.60
N PRO A 60 21.39 17.99 2.97
CA PRO A 60 21.46 16.61 2.47
C PRO A 60 21.39 15.55 3.58
N ILE A 61 22.02 15.75 4.74
CA ILE A 61 22.01 14.79 5.86
C ILE A 61 20.59 14.70 6.47
N PHE A 62 19.94 15.85 6.66
CA PHE A 62 18.52 15.94 6.98
C PHE A 62 17.67 15.23 5.92
N SER A 63 17.97 15.44 4.64
CA SER A 63 17.28 14.77 3.52
C SER A 63 17.49 13.25 3.51
N ASP A 64 18.65 12.75 3.90
CA ASP A 64 18.98 11.33 3.84
C ASP A 64 18.45 10.55 5.06
N VAL A 65 18.49 11.15 6.25
CA VAL A 65 17.79 10.63 7.44
C VAL A 65 16.28 10.60 7.18
N THR A 66 15.74 11.58 6.45
CA THR A 66 14.32 11.64 6.11
C THR A 66 13.92 10.74 4.94
N LYS A 67 14.80 10.48 3.95
CA LYS A 67 14.53 9.50 2.87
C LYS A 67 14.33 8.07 3.38
N ARG A 68 15.00 7.68 4.47
CA ARG A 68 14.79 6.38 5.14
C ARG A 68 13.40 6.21 5.78
N ARG A 69 12.57 7.27 5.83
CA ARG A 69 11.16 7.23 6.29
C ARG A 69 10.20 6.57 5.29
N GLY A 70 10.66 6.29 4.06
CA GLY A 70 9.90 5.47 3.10
C GLY A 70 9.48 4.12 3.70
N ASP A 71 10.24 3.60 4.66
CA ASP A 71 9.97 2.34 5.35
C ASP A 71 8.67 2.38 6.19
N VAL A 72 8.35 3.50 6.85
CA VAL A 72 7.13 3.62 7.65
C VAL A 72 5.90 3.63 6.74
N LYS A 73 5.98 4.34 5.61
CA LYS A 73 4.94 4.34 4.59
C LYS A 73 4.76 2.95 3.98
N THR A 74 5.86 2.27 3.67
CA THR A 74 5.88 0.93 3.10
C THR A 74 5.31 -0.10 4.08
N LEU A 75 5.75 -0.07 5.34
CA LEU A 75 5.27 -0.94 6.41
C LEU A 75 3.77 -0.75 6.63
N ARG A 76 3.31 0.51 6.66
CA ARG A 76 1.88 0.85 6.75
C ARG A 76 1.08 0.24 5.59
N THR A 77 1.53 0.45 4.35
CA THR A 77 0.85 -0.09 3.17
C THR A 77 0.81 -1.62 3.19
N PHE A 78 1.93 -2.25 3.58
CA PHE A 78 2.01 -3.70 3.73
C PHE A 78 1.05 -4.24 4.80
N MET A 79 1.04 -3.62 5.99
CA MET A 79 0.19 -4.06 7.10
C MET A 79 -1.30 -3.85 6.80
N ASN A 80 -1.68 -2.78 6.10
CA ASN A 80 -3.05 -2.58 5.62
C ASN A 80 -3.49 -3.70 4.67
N ALA A 81 -2.73 -3.93 3.60
CA ALA A 81 -3.05 -4.98 2.64
C ALA A 81 -3.15 -6.35 3.31
N LEU A 82 -2.32 -6.60 4.31
CA LEU A 82 -2.36 -7.82 5.09
C LEU A 82 -3.61 -7.93 5.98
N GLY A 83 -4.03 -6.82 6.60
CA GLY A 83 -5.30 -6.73 7.32
C GLY A 83 -6.48 -7.06 6.41
N ASP A 84 -6.53 -6.47 5.21
CA ASP A 84 -7.61 -6.67 4.24
C ASP A 84 -7.69 -8.10 3.72
N VAL A 85 -6.53 -8.72 3.42
CA VAL A 85 -6.47 -10.13 3.03
C VAL A 85 -6.93 -11.04 4.16
N THR A 86 -6.54 -10.72 5.40
CA THR A 86 -6.92 -11.52 6.59
C THR A 86 -8.43 -11.44 6.83
N ASP A 87 -9.02 -10.25 6.75
CA ASP A 87 -10.46 -10.02 6.86
C ASP A 87 -11.25 -10.75 5.74
N THR A 88 -10.77 -10.64 4.51
CA THR A 88 -11.38 -11.33 3.36
C THR A 88 -11.36 -12.85 3.56
N TYR A 89 -10.25 -13.39 4.06
CA TYR A 89 -10.13 -14.81 4.38
C TYR A 89 -11.09 -15.24 5.50
N ALA A 90 -11.17 -14.45 6.58
CA ALA A 90 -12.11 -14.69 7.67
C ALA A 90 -13.56 -14.74 7.19
N LYS A 91 -13.98 -13.78 6.35
CA LYS A 91 -15.32 -13.73 5.73
C LYS A 91 -15.59 -14.90 4.79
N GLY A 92 -14.57 -15.39 4.09
CA GLY A 92 -14.67 -16.59 3.26
C GLY A 92 -14.93 -17.85 4.09
N LEU A 93 -14.15 -18.03 5.16
CA LEU A 93 -14.34 -19.15 6.10
C LEU A 93 -15.71 -19.09 6.77
N LYS A 94 -16.17 -17.90 7.17
CA LYS A 94 -17.49 -17.71 7.78
C LYS A 94 -18.61 -18.25 6.88
N ARG A 95 -18.58 -17.89 5.60
CA ARG A 95 -19.55 -18.37 4.59
C ARG A 95 -19.55 -19.89 4.46
N ILE A 96 -18.38 -20.55 4.55
CA ILE A 96 -18.29 -22.01 4.54
C ILE A 96 -18.93 -22.62 5.79
N ALA A 97 -18.76 -21.98 6.95
CA ALA A 97 -19.38 -22.45 8.20
C ALA A 97 -20.91 -22.23 8.23
N GLU A 98 -21.43 -21.25 7.48
CA GLU A 98 -22.86 -20.91 7.40
C GLU A 98 -23.68 -21.90 6.56
N PHE A 99 -23.05 -22.79 5.78
CA PHE A 99 -23.77 -23.84 5.07
C PHE A 99 -24.63 -24.69 6.03
N PRO A 100 -25.83 -25.14 5.64
CA PRO A 100 -26.72 -25.89 6.52
C PRO A 100 -26.07 -27.12 7.17
N ALA A 101 -26.52 -27.44 8.38
CA ALA A 101 -26.23 -28.74 8.98
C ALA A 101 -26.97 -29.81 8.18
N MET A 102 -26.43 -31.03 8.16
CA MET A 102 -27.21 -32.16 7.68
C MET A 102 -28.12 -32.63 8.82
N GLU A 103 -29.41 -32.75 8.54
CA GLU A 103 -30.44 -33.21 9.49
C GLU A 103 -30.49 -34.74 9.53
N CYS A 104 -29.34 -35.39 9.72
CA CYS A 104 -29.27 -36.84 9.87
C CYS A 104 -28.21 -37.24 10.89
N GLU A 105 -28.45 -38.33 11.60
CA GLU A 105 -27.53 -38.90 12.59
C GLU A 105 -26.55 -39.88 11.93
N SER A 106 -25.85 -39.41 10.89
CA SER A 106 -24.82 -40.20 10.20
C SER A 106 -23.41 -39.77 10.60
N SER A 107 -22.44 -40.67 10.41
CA SER A 107 -21.01 -40.38 10.58
C SER A 107 -20.57 -39.21 9.67
N GLN A 108 -21.17 -39.10 8.48
CA GLN A 108 -20.96 -38.00 7.54
C GLN A 108 -21.50 -36.67 8.06
N SER A 109 -22.68 -36.67 8.68
CA SER A 109 -23.29 -35.47 9.29
C SER A 109 -22.48 -34.94 10.46
N LEU A 110 -22.03 -35.83 11.35
CA LEU A 110 -21.17 -35.48 12.48
C LEU A 110 -19.81 -34.92 12.02
N SER A 111 -19.24 -35.52 10.96
CA SER A 111 -17.99 -35.05 10.37
C SER A 111 -18.16 -33.67 9.73
N TRP A 112 -19.26 -33.45 9.00
CA TRP A 112 -19.61 -32.15 8.43
C TRP A 112 -19.83 -31.08 9.50
N GLY A 113 -20.55 -31.40 10.59
CA GLY A 113 -20.71 -30.52 11.74
C GLY A 113 -19.38 -30.12 12.36
N THR A 114 -18.45 -31.07 12.48
CA THR A 114 -17.09 -30.82 13.00
C THR A 114 -16.29 -29.91 12.06
N ILE A 115 -16.39 -30.11 10.74
CA ILE A 115 -15.78 -29.25 9.72
C ILE A 115 -16.29 -27.82 9.88
N ARG A 116 -17.61 -27.62 9.90
CA ARG A 116 -18.22 -26.31 10.05
C ARG A 116 -17.79 -25.60 11.33
N HIS A 117 -17.82 -26.30 12.47
CA HIS A 117 -17.42 -25.72 13.75
C HIS A 117 -15.93 -25.30 13.75
N THR A 118 -15.07 -26.15 13.19
CA THR A 118 -13.64 -25.89 13.08
C THR A 118 -13.34 -24.69 12.17
N VAL A 119 -14.00 -24.63 11.01
CA VAL A 119 -13.88 -23.51 10.07
C VAL A 119 -14.41 -22.20 10.69
N LEU A 120 -15.48 -22.26 11.48
CA LEU A 120 -15.99 -21.09 12.21
C LEU A 120 -15.00 -20.60 13.27
N GLN A 121 -14.35 -21.50 14.01
CA GLN A 121 -13.31 -21.14 14.98
C GLN A 121 -12.15 -20.42 14.29
N LEU A 122 -11.71 -20.93 13.15
CA LEU A 122 -10.64 -20.32 12.36
C LEU A 122 -11.06 -18.96 11.78
N SER A 123 -12.31 -18.84 11.30
CA SER A 123 -12.89 -17.58 10.82
C SER A 123 -12.86 -16.50 11.89
N ARG A 124 -13.32 -16.81 13.11
CA ARG A 124 -13.33 -15.85 14.24
C ARG A 124 -11.92 -15.39 14.59
N TYR A 125 -10.96 -16.31 14.63
CA TYR A 125 -9.57 -15.97 14.91
C TYR A 125 -9.00 -14.99 13.88
N TYR A 126 -9.25 -15.22 12.59
CA TYR A 126 -8.77 -14.33 11.53
C TYR A 126 -9.49 -12.98 11.51
N ASP A 127 -10.78 -12.94 11.83
CA ASP A 127 -11.53 -11.68 12.00
C ASP A 127 -10.92 -10.84 13.14
N ASP A 128 -10.65 -11.45 14.30
CA ASP A 128 -10.02 -10.77 15.43
C ASP A 128 -8.58 -10.35 15.12
N THR A 129 -7.84 -11.16 14.35
CA THR A 129 -6.48 -10.82 13.88
C THR A 129 -6.51 -9.62 12.95
N ALA A 130 -7.44 -9.56 12.00
CA ALA A 130 -7.59 -8.42 11.09
C ALA A 130 -7.91 -7.14 11.86
N LYS A 131 -8.82 -7.21 12.84
CA LYS A 131 -9.09 -6.10 13.77
C LYS A 131 -7.86 -5.72 14.59
N GLY A 132 -7.07 -6.69 15.04
CA GLY A 132 -5.81 -6.47 15.77
C GLY A 132 -4.76 -5.75 14.92
N ILE A 133 -4.61 -6.14 13.65
CA ILE A 133 -3.72 -5.46 12.69
C ILE A 133 -4.19 -4.02 12.47
N ASN A 134 -5.48 -3.82 12.14
CA ASN A 134 -6.01 -2.50 11.81
C ASN A 134 -6.13 -1.57 13.04
N GLY A 135 -6.40 -2.13 14.22
CA GLY A 135 -6.63 -1.36 15.45
C GLY A 135 -5.38 -1.12 16.29
N ARG A 136 -4.49 -2.10 16.45
CA ARG A 136 -3.26 -1.96 17.28
C ARG A 136 -2.01 -1.69 16.44
N VAL A 137 -1.77 -2.52 15.43
CA VAL A 137 -0.54 -2.45 14.64
C VAL A 137 -0.50 -1.16 13.82
N MET A 138 -1.58 -0.91 13.10
CA MET A 138 -1.71 0.25 12.23
C MET A 138 -1.78 1.58 12.98
N LEU A 139 -2.52 1.64 14.09
CA LEU A 139 -2.61 2.84 14.91
C LEU A 139 -1.22 3.27 15.43
N GLY A 140 -0.43 2.33 15.95
CA GLY A 140 0.92 2.65 16.42
C GLY A 140 1.87 3.12 15.31
N ILE A 141 1.72 2.61 14.08
CA ILE A 141 2.49 3.10 12.92
C ILE A 141 2.06 4.52 12.54
N LEU A 142 0.76 4.82 12.58
CA LEU A 142 0.22 6.15 12.25
C LEU A 142 0.62 7.20 13.28
N GLU A 143 0.51 6.90 14.57
CA GLU A 143 0.97 7.79 15.65
C GLU A 143 2.46 8.09 15.53
N CYS A 144 3.27 7.07 15.25
CA CYS A 144 4.70 7.23 15.02
C CYS A 144 4.97 8.15 13.82
N LYS A 145 4.27 7.94 12.71
CA LYS A 145 4.36 8.80 11.53
C LYS A 145 4.00 10.25 11.84
N HIS A 146 2.94 10.50 12.61
CA HIS A 146 2.52 11.86 12.98
C HIS A 146 3.58 12.55 13.83
N LYS A 147 4.00 11.92 14.93
CA LYS A 147 5.02 12.46 15.84
C LYS A 147 6.33 12.77 15.11
N ILE A 148 6.76 11.88 14.22
CA ILE A 148 7.97 12.05 13.41
C ILE A 148 7.87 13.24 12.45
N LYS A 149 6.67 13.53 11.93
CA LYS A 149 6.42 14.69 11.06
C LYS A 149 6.38 15.99 11.87
N GLU A 150 5.59 16.00 12.94
CA GLU A 150 5.45 17.15 13.85
C GLU A 150 6.80 17.63 14.39
N GLU A 151 7.61 16.71 14.90
CA GLU A 151 8.94 17.04 15.42
C GLU A 151 9.91 17.47 14.32
N GLN A 152 9.78 16.92 13.11
CA GLN A 152 10.58 17.38 11.97
C GLN A 152 10.24 18.83 11.62
N ASP A 153 8.96 19.17 11.51
CA ASP A 153 8.52 20.52 11.15
C ASP A 153 9.00 21.52 12.21
N ARG A 154 8.95 21.14 13.51
CA ARG A 154 9.47 21.93 14.63
C ARG A 154 10.99 22.15 14.55
N LEU A 155 11.77 21.09 14.32
CA LEU A 155 13.23 21.16 14.22
C LEU A 155 13.67 21.97 12.99
N GLN A 156 12.99 21.80 11.86
CA GLN A 156 13.25 22.54 10.63
C GLN A 156 12.94 24.03 10.78
N ALA A 157 11.83 24.39 11.43
CA ALA A 157 11.50 25.78 11.74
C ALA A 157 12.58 26.42 12.63
N THR A 158 13.06 25.68 13.64
CA THR A 158 14.13 26.14 14.54
C THR A 158 15.43 26.38 13.78
N ALA A 159 15.88 25.43 12.96
CA ALA A 159 17.08 25.56 12.15
C ALA A 159 16.99 26.77 11.18
N THR A 160 15.84 26.94 10.52
CA THR A 160 15.61 28.05 9.58
C THR A 160 15.67 29.41 10.28
N ARG A 161 15.07 29.54 11.46
CA ARG A 161 15.11 30.76 12.26
C ARG A 161 16.54 31.13 12.64
N MET A 162 17.30 30.15 13.12
CA MET A 162 18.69 30.34 13.56
C MET A 162 19.62 30.72 12.40
N LEU A 163 19.45 30.10 11.23
CA LEU A 163 20.18 30.48 10.02
C LEU A 163 19.90 31.93 9.62
N THR A 164 18.63 32.34 9.65
CA THR A 164 18.22 33.71 9.30
C THR A 164 18.83 34.74 10.25
N GLU A 165 18.83 34.45 11.56
CA GLU A 165 19.46 35.30 12.57
C GLU A 165 20.98 35.43 12.36
N MET A 166 21.67 34.31 12.11
CA MET A 166 23.11 34.28 11.83
C MET A 166 23.45 35.10 10.58
N GLN A 167 22.69 34.95 9.49
CA GLN A 167 22.86 35.74 8.27
C GLN A 167 22.66 37.24 8.53
N GLY A 168 21.67 37.62 9.34
CA GLY A 168 21.44 39.00 9.73
C GLY A 168 22.57 39.60 10.54
N LEU A 169 23.14 38.85 11.48
CA LEU A 169 24.30 39.27 12.27
C LEU A 169 25.57 39.37 11.42
N GLN A 170 25.76 38.43 10.48
CA GLN A 170 26.87 38.45 9.54
C GLN A 170 26.84 39.71 8.66
N ALA A 171 25.68 40.03 8.08
CA ALA A 171 25.51 41.23 7.27
C ALA A 171 25.79 42.51 8.07
N LYS A 172 25.33 42.58 9.32
CA LYS A 172 25.64 43.71 10.22
C LYS A 172 27.14 43.83 10.49
N HIS A 173 27.80 42.71 10.79
CA HIS A 173 29.24 42.65 11.00
C HIS A 173 30.00 43.18 9.77
N ASP A 174 29.65 42.73 8.57
CA ASP A 174 30.36 43.10 7.34
C ASP A 174 30.21 44.59 7.01
N VAL A 175 29.00 45.14 7.22
CA VAL A 175 28.76 46.59 7.08
C VAL A 175 29.58 47.40 8.10
N ARG A 176 29.67 46.94 9.35
CA ARG A 176 30.45 47.63 10.40
C ARG A 176 31.94 47.55 10.13
N LYS A 177 32.43 46.39 9.69
CA LYS A 177 33.81 46.16 9.27
C LYS A 177 34.22 47.12 8.15
N LYS A 178 33.40 47.26 7.12
CA LYS A 178 33.63 48.21 6.01
C LYS A 178 33.73 49.66 6.50
N LYS A 179 32.76 50.11 7.32
CA LYS A 179 32.76 51.47 7.89
C LYS A 179 33.97 51.76 8.77
N TYR A 180 34.43 50.78 9.55
CA TYR A 180 35.64 50.90 10.35
C TYR A 180 36.88 51.10 9.47
N PHE A 181 37.05 50.30 8.41
CA PHE A 181 38.16 50.49 7.48
C PHE A 181 38.15 51.86 6.80
N GLU A 182 37.00 52.31 6.29
CA GLU A 182 36.85 53.63 5.67
C GLU A 182 37.17 54.78 6.66
N ALA A 183 36.75 54.66 7.92
CA ALA A 183 37.05 55.66 8.95
C ALA A 183 38.54 55.68 9.32
N THR A 184 39.17 54.50 9.35
CA THR A 184 40.59 54.34 9.66
C THR A 184 41.46 54.92 8.53
N GLU A 185 41.10 54.67 7.28
CA GLU A 185 41.77 55.26 6.11
C GLU A 185 41.68 56.80 6.13
N LYS A 186 40.49 57.36 6.39
CA LYS A 186 40.31 58.82 6.55
C LYS A 186 41.16 59.40 7.68
N ALA A 187 41.29 58.69 8.80
CA ALA A 187 42.12 59.12 9.92
C ALA A 187 43.62 59.09 9.55
N HIS A 188 44.07 58.07 8.82
CA HIS A 188 45.44 58.00 8.30
C HIS A 188 45.73 59.13 7.31
N LEU A 189 44.84 59.41 6.37
CA LEU A 189 45.01 60.52 5.43
C LEU A 189 45.10 61.88 6.14
N ALA A 190 44.28 62.11 7.17
CA ALA A 190 44.34 63.32 7.98
C ALA A 190 45.66 63.45 8.77
N LEU A 191 46.17 62.34 9.31
CA LEU A 191 47.49 62.29 9.96
C LEU A 191 48.61 62.64 8.98
N THR A 192 48.63 62.04 7.79
CA THR A 192 49.65 62.31 6.77
C THR A 192 49.58 63.77 6.29
N ALA A 193 48.39 64.34 6.13
CA ALA A 193 48.22 65.74 5.74
C ALA A 193 48.74 66.71 6.81
N GLU A 194 48.51 66.44 8.09
CA GLU A 194 49.06 67.22 9.21
C GLU A 194 50.60 67.15 9.24
N GLN A 195 51.17 65.95 9.10
CA GLN A 195 52.61 65.73 9.08
C GLN A 195 53.28 66.48 7.91
N LYS A 196 52.68 66.43 6.72
CA LYS A 196 53.17 67.15 5.53
C LYS A 196 53.11 68.66 5.74
N SER A 197 52.01 69.19 6.27
CA SER A 197 51.86 70.62 6.57
C SER A 197 52.92 71.14 7.55
N ARG A 198 53.29 70.31 8.54
CA ARG A 198 54.36 70.59 9.50
C ARG A 198 55.75 70.58 8.86
N ALA A 199 56.02 69.64 7.97
CA ALA A 199 57.30 69.53 7.26
C ALA A 199 57.52 70.69 6.26
N GLU A 200 56.45 71.17 5.63
CA GLU A 200 56.50 72.26 4.63
C GLU A 200 56.47 73.68 5.24
N GLY A 201 56.43 73.82 6.58
CA GLY A 201 56.46 75.13 7.25
C GLY A 201 55.25 76.02 6.97
N GLN A 202 54.06 75.42 6.79
CA GLN A 202 52.83 76.15 6.45
C GLN A 202 52.29 76.98 7.64
N SER A 203 51.42 77.96 7.35
CA SER A 203 50.80 78.88 8.34
C SER A 203 50.20 78.16 9.57
N ASN A 204 50.46 78.70 10.77
CA ASN A 204 49.92 78.19 12.05
C ASN A 204 48.40 77.96 12.03
N LYS A 205 47.62 78.86 11.40
CA LYS A 205 46.15 78.71 11.29
C LYS A 205 45.75 77.45 10.50
N ARG A 206 46.51 77.09 9.47
CA ARG A 206 46.28 75.89 8.65
C ARG A 206 46.66 74.63 9.42
N HIS A 207 47.79 74.67 10.14
CA HIS A 207 48.23 73.57 10.97
C HIS A 207 47.19 73.24 12.05
N GLU A 208 46.70 74.22 12.80
CA GLU A 208 45.65 74.03 13.82
C GLU A 208 44.37 73.43 13.26
N ARG A 209 43.96 73.81 12.04
CA ARG A 209 42.79 73.23 11.37
C ARG A 209 42.99 71.74 11.06
N LEU A 210 44.16 71.36 10.58
CA LEU A 210 44.51 69.96 10.29
C LEU A 210 44.61 69.13 11.57
N THR A 211 45.15 69.70 12.65
CA THR A 211 45.16 69.04 13.97
C THR A 211 43.73 68.79 14.49
N ARG A 212 42.82 69.76 14.33
CA ARG A 212 41.39 69.57 14.68
C ARG A 212 40.71 68.51 13.81
N ASP A 213 40.92 68.52 12.49
CA ASP A 213 40.36 67.51 11.59
C ASP A 213 40.89 66.11 11.91
N ARG A 214 42.21 65.95 12.13
CA ARG A 214 42.80 64.69 12.61
C ARG A 214 42.14 64.22 13.90
N ALA A 215 42.01 65.08 14.90
CA ALA A 215 41.39 64.72 16.17
C ALA A 215 39.93 64.25 15.97
N ALA A 216 39.17 64.92 15.10
CA ALA A 216 37.81 64.51 14.73
C ALA A 216 37.80 63.14 14.02
N ARG A 217 38.66 62.92 13.02
CA ARG A 217 38.74 61.63 12.31
C ARG A 217 39.19 60.48 13.20
N MET A 218 40.12 60.72 14.12
CA MET A 218 40.54 59.73 15.13
C MET A 218 39.39 59.36 16.06
N LYS A 219 38.57 60.34 16.48
CA LYS A 219 37.36 60.09 17.29
C LYS A 219 36.33 59.26 16.52
N ASP A 220 36.10 59.58 15.25
CA ASP A 220 35.18 58.83 14.38
C ASP A 220 35.66 57.39 14.15
N ALA A 221 36.97 57.19 13.92
CA ALA A 221 37.58 55.87 13.77
C ALA A 221 37.44 55.04 15.05
N LYS A 222 37.65 55.65 16.23
CA LYS A 222 37.42 54.98 17.53
C LYS A 222 35.95 54.56 17.70
N LEU A 223 35.00 55.45 17.42
CA LEU A 223 33.58 55.13 17.49
C LEU A 223 33.18 54.01 16.50
N ALA A 224 33.78 54.01 15.31
CA ALA A 224 33.56 52.96 14.31
C ALA A 224 34.15 51.62 14.77
N HIS A 225 35.32 51.64 15.41
CA HIS A 225 35.96 50.46 16.01
C HIS A 225 35.08 49.85 17.11
N ASP A 226 34.59 50.65 18.05
CA ASP A 226 33.74 50.17 19.16
C ASP A 226 32.46 49.50 18.63
N LYS A 227 31.84 50.09 17.58
CA LYS A 227 30.66 49.51 16.91
C LYS A 227 30.99 48.23 16.15
N TYR A 228 32.16 48.13 15.54
CA TYR A 228 32.64 46.92 14.89
C TYR A 228 32.88 45.80 15.91
N GLN A 229 33.58 46.08 17.01
CA GLN A 229 33.83 45.14 18.10
C GLN A 229 32.53 44.62 18.73
N ALA A 230 31.56 45.50 19.00
CA ALA A 230 30.25 45.08 19.50
C ALA A 230 29.54 44.13 18.52
N SER A 231 29.62 44.40 17.21
CA SER A 231 29.03 43.53 16.20
C SER A 231 29.74 42.18 16.10
N LEU A 232 31.07 42.15 16.25
CA LEU A 232 31.87 40.93 16.27
C LEU A 232 31.54 40.05 17.48
N ASN A 233 31.45 40.64 18.67
CA ASN A 233 31.08 39.93 19.90
C ASN A 233 29.68 39.32 19.81
N ASN A 234 28.72 40.05 19.23
CA ASN A 234 27.36 39.54 18.99
C ASN A 234 27.37 38.35 18.03
N LEU A 235 28.11 38.46 16.92
CA LEU A 235 28.23 37.39 15.93
C LEU A 235 28.88 36.13 16.53
N GLN A 236 30.00 36.28 17.27
CA GLN A 236 30.67 35.16 17.94
C GLN A 236 29.79 34.50 19.01
N SER A 237 29.02 35.29 19.74
CA SER A 237 28.09 34.75 20.75
C SER A 237 26.94 33.98 20.10
N ALA A 238 26.37 34.49 19.01
CA ALA A 238 25.37 33.78 18.23
C ALA A 238 25.94 32.50 17.59
N GLN A 239 27.18 32.54 17.08
CA GLN A 239 27.86 31.36 16.52
C GLN A 239 28.02 30.24 17.55
N ARG A 240 28.40 30.57 18.80
CA ARG A 240 28.47 29.59 19.90
C ARG A 240 27.11 29.00 20.25
N ALA A 241 26.08 29.86 20.34
CA ALA A 241 24.71 29.40 20.58
C ALA A 241 24.21 28.49 19.44
N TYR A 242 24.61 28.79 18.20
CA TYR A 242 24.27 28.02 17.01
C TYR A 242 24.86 26.62 17.03
N VAL A 243 26.15 26.49 17.35
CA VAL A 243 26.83 25.18 17.47
C VAL A 243 26.10 24.31 18.50
N LYS A 244 25.84 24.85 19.69
CA LYS A 244 25.12 24.14 20.75
C LYS A 244 23.73 23.68 20.29
N ALA A 245 22.95 24.56 19.70
CA ALA A 245 21.62 24.21 19.23
C ALA A 245 21.64 23.17 18.10
N THR A 246 22.69 23.15 17.28
CA THR A 246 22.86 22.14 16.23
C THR A 246 23.10 20.76 16.84
N ASP A 247 23.93 20.67 17.89
CA ASP A 247 24.13 19.42 18.63
C ASP A 247 22.84 18.95 19.32
N ASP A 248 22.05 19.89 19.87
CA ASP A 248 20.74 19.59 20.47
C ASP A 248 19.75 19.07 19.42
N ILE A 249 19.70 19.68 18.23
CA ILE A 249 18.86 19.25 17.10
C ILE A 249 19.28 17.85 16.63
N LYS A 250 20.58 17.59 16.50
CA LYS A 250 21.12 16.28 16.13
C LYS A 250 20.68 15.22 17.14
N SER A 251 20.85 15.49 18.43
CA SER A 251 20.47 14.58 19.52
C SER A 251 18.97 14.26 19.50
N GLN A 252 18.12 15.25 19.20
CA GLN A 252 16.68 15.07 19.05
C GLN A 252 16.33 14.22 17.82
N LEU A 253 16.99 14.41 16.69
CA LEU A 253 16.81 13.57 15.50
C LEU A 253 17.19 12.10 15.75
N GLU A 254 18.30 11.86 16.45
CA GLU A 254 18.70 10.51 16.84
C GLU A 254 17.68 9.85 17.78
N ALA A 255 17.12 10.63 18.73
CA ALA A 255 16.07 10.14 19.61
C ALA A 255 14.79 9.77 18.84
N LEU A 256 14.40 10.58 17.85
CA LEU A 256 13.27 10.28 16.95
C LEU A 256 13.52 9.01 16.15
N GLU A 257 14.74 8.79 15.66
CA GLU A 257 15.08 7.58 14.91
C GLU A 257 15.05 6.34 15.82
N ARG A 258 15.57 6.44 17.05
CA ARG A 258 15.44 5.36 18.06
C ARG A 258 13.98 5.02 18.34
N MET A 259 13.13 6.03 18.53
CA MET A 259 11.70 5.84 18.73
C MET A 259 11.03 5.18 17.52
N ARG A 260 11.34 5.64 16.30
CA ARG A 260 10.81 5.05 15.07
C ARG A 260 11.13 3.56 14.96
N VAL A 261 12.41 3.20 15.16
CA VAL A 261 12.88 1.82 15.09
C VAL A 261 12.21 0.97 16.18
N ALA A 262 12.10 1.49 17.40
CA ALA A 262 11.45 0.80 18.50
C ALA A 262 9.96 0.51 18.20
N VAL A 263 9.21 1.51 17.74
CA VAL A 263 7.79 1.33 17.37
C VAL A 263 7.66 0.33 16.23
N CYS A 264 8.37 0.51 15.11
CA CYS A 264 8.29 -0.40 13.98
C CYS A 264 8.61 -1.85 14.39
N THR A 265 9.65 -2.04 15.21
CA THR A 265 10.03 -3.35 15.73
C THR A 265 8.91 -3.95 16.60
N ASN A 266 8.32 -3.16 17.49
CA ASN A 266 7.23 -3.64 18.34
C ASN A 266 5.98 -4.03 17.54
N GLN A 267 5.66 -3.26 16.51
CA GLN A 267 4.53 -3.54 15.62
C GLN A 267 4.74 -4.82 14.80
N ILE A 268 5.96 -5.03 14.28
CA ILE A 268 6.32 -6.27 13.58
C ILE A 268 6.26 -7.46 14.55
N LYS A 269 6.79 -7.34 15.77
CA LYS A 269 6.70 -8.40 16.79
C LYS A 269 5.26 -8.75 17.15
N THR A 270 4.39 -7.74 17.26
CA THR A 270 2.96 -7.95 17.52
C THR A 270 2.31 -8.73 16.40
N PHE A 271 2.58 -8.37 15.15
CA PHE A 271 2.10 -9.12 13.99
C PHE A 271 2.64 -10.56 13.96
N LEU A 272 3.93 -10.78 14.22
CA LEU A 272 4.53 -12.12 14.25
C LEU A 272 3.87 -13.02 15.29
N ARG A 273 3.47 -12.45 16.44
CA ARG A 273 2.72 -13.17 17.48
C ARG A 273 1.38 -13.68 16.98
N PHE A 274 0.60 -12.84 16.29
CA PHE A 274 -0.66 -13.28 15.66
C PHE A 274 -0.41 -14.45 14.69
N ARG A 275 0.70 -14.44 13.96
CA ARG A 275 1.02 -15.54 13.05
C ARG A 275 1.37 -16.85 13.79
N GLU A 276 2.12 -16.76 14.88
CA GLU A 276 2.47 -17.94 15.70
C GLU A 276 1.24 -18.56 16.35
N GLU A 277 0.37 -17.72 16.91
CA GLU A 277 -0.91 -18.13 17.48
C GLU A 277 -1.84 -18.75 16.42
N ALA A 278 -1.92 -18.15 15.22
CA ALA A 278 -2.68 -18.70 14.09
C ALA A 278 -2.20 -20.11 13.72
N LYS A 279 -0.88 -20.29 13.61
CA LYS A 279 -0.29 -21.58 13.25
C LYS A 279 -0.61 -22.65 14.30
N ALA A 280 -0.47 -22.33 15.58
CA ALA A 280 -0.79 -23.25 16.67
C ALA A 280 -2.29 -23.64 16.67
N LEU A 281 -3.17 -22.68 16.38
CA LEU A 281 -4.59 -22.94 16.23
C LEU A 281 -4.86 -23.85 15.02
N GLU A 282 -4.26 -23.57 13.86
CA GLU A 282 -4.40 -24.39 12.65
C GLU A 282 -3.97 -25.84 12.88
N GLU A 283 -2.81 -26.07 13.51
CA GLU A 283 -2.34 -27.41 13.85
C GLU A 283 -3.34 -28.17 14.73
N LYS A 284 -3.88 -27.52 15.76
CA LYS A 284 -4.91 -28.08 16.64
C LYS A 284 -6.21 -28.40 15.90
N LEU A 285 -6.63 -27.51 15.01
CA LEU A 285 -7.87 -27.66 14.23
C LEU A 285 -7.74 -28.75 13.17
N VAL A 286 -6.60 -28.83 12.48
CA VAL A 286 -6.31 -29.91 11.51
C VAL A 286 -6.31 -31.27 12.20
N ALA A 287 -5.72 -31.40 13.39
CA ALA A 287 -5.75 -32.66 14.15
C ALA A 287 -7.18 -33.10 14.51
N LYS A 288 -8.06 -32.14 14.88
CA LYS A 288 -9.49 -32.41 15.11
C LYS A 288 -10.19 -32.87 13.84
N LEU A 289 -9.93 -32.23 12.70
CA LEU A 289 -10.50 -32.60 11.41
C LEU A 289 -10.05 -33.99 10.96
N GLN A 290 -8.76 -34.31 11.09
CA GLN A 290 -8.23 -35.64 10.79
C GLN A 290 -8.92 -36.72 11.63
N THR A 291 -9.14 -36.44 12.93
CA THR A 291 -9.86 -37.35 13.82
C THR A 291 -11.33 -37.52 13.42
N ALA A 292 -12.00 -36.44 13.01
CA ALA A 292 -13.39 -36.50 12.56
C ALA A 292 -13.52 -37.28 11.24
N CYS A 293 -12.68 -36.97 10.24
CA CYS A 293 -12.67 -37.70 8.97
C CYS A 293 -12.28 -39.17 9.14
N GLY A 294 -11.42 -39.50 10.11
CA GLY A 294 -11.06 -40.88 10.44
C GLY A 294 -12.20 -41.70 11.07
N LYS A 295 -13.26 -41.03 11.56
CA LYS A 295 -14.47 -41.66 12.11
C LYS A 295 -15.60 -41.83 11.08
N LEU A 296 -15.34 -41.50 9.81
CA LEU A 296 -16.31 -41.76 8.74
C LEU A 296 -16.51 -43.26 8.57
N ASP A 297 -17.76 -43.70 8.66
CA ASP A 297 -18.17 -45.08 8.50
C ASP A 297 -19.37 -45.18 7.52
N PRO A 298 -19.10 -45.13 6.20
CA PRO A 298 -20.16 -45.21 5.20
C PRO A 298 -20.95 -46.53 5.27
N ALA A 299 -20.30 -47.64 5.64
CA ALA A 299 -20.94 -48.94 5.74
C ALA A 299 -21.90 -49.01 6.95
N GLY A 300 -21.50 -48.41 8.08
CA GLY A 300 -22.36 -48.24 9.23
C GLY A 300 -23.54 -47.32 8.96
N ASP A 301 -23.33 -46.22 8.22
CA ASP A 301 -24.38 -45.30 7.80
C ASP A 301 -25.42 -45.99 6.90
N ASP A 302 -24.98 -46.74 5.88
CA ASP A 302 -25.85 -47.52 4.99
C ASP A 302 -26.67 -48.57 5.76
N SER A 303 -26.03 -49.23 6.73
CA SER A 303 -26.68 -50.24 7.56
C SER A 303 -27.75 -49.63 8.46
N SER A 304 -27.48 -48.44 9.00
CA SER A 304 -28.42 -47.70 9.86
C SER A 304 -29.61 -47.18 9.06
N PHE A 305 -29.36 -46.66 7.85
CA PHE A 305 -30.41 -46.22 6.94
C PHE A 305 -31.33 -47.38 6.52
N LYS A 306 -30.77 -48.54 6.17
CA LYS A 306 -31.57 -49.74 5.81
C LYS A 306 -32.47 -50.18 6.97
N LYS A 307 -31.93 -50.27 8.19
CA LYS A 307 -32.71 -50.61 9.39
C LYS A 307 -33.87 -49.64 9.64
N TRP A 308 -33.60 -48.34 9.49
CA TRP A 308 -34.63 -47.31 9.63
C TRP A 308 -35.70 -47.47 8.53
N LEU A 309 -35.29 -47.67 7.28
CA LEU A 309 -36.21 -47.87 6.15
C LEU A 309 -37.08 -49.10 6.34
N ASP A 310 -36.51 -50.22 6.79
CA ASP A 310 -37.23 -51.46 7.08
C ASP A 310 -38.29 -51.25 8.18
N SER A 311 -37.95 -50.48 9.23
CA SER A 311 -38.89 -50.12 10.30
C SER A 311 -40.05 -49.26 9.79
N GLN A 312 -39.78 -48.29 8.92
CA GLN A 312 -40.82 -47.44 8.34
C GLN A 312 -41.74 -48.21 7.39
N CYS A 313 -41.19 -49.14 6.60
CA CYS A 313 -41.99 -50.03 5.75
C CYS A 313 -42.93 -50.92 6.59
N GLN A 314 -42.45 -51.42 7.73
CA GLN A 314 -43.25 -52.20 8.68
C GLN A 314 -44.39 -51.38 9.31
N GLU A 315 -44.12 -50.14 9.74
CA GLU A 315 -45.13 -49.23 10.31
C GLU A 315 -46.21 -48.84 9.30
N LEU A 316 -45.84 -48.61 8.04
CA LEU A 316 -46.76 -48.26 6.96
C LEU A 316 -47.50 -49.47 6.36
N LYS A 317 -47.28 -50.69 6.89
CA LYS A 317 -47.80 -51.96 6.34
C LYS A 317 -47.51 -52.14 4.86
N ILE A 318 -46.39 -51.58 4.37
CA ILE A 318 -45.93 -51.80 3.01
C ILE A 318 -45.20 -53.13 3.03
N ASN A 319 -45.90 -54.20 2.64
CA ASN A 319 -45.24 -55.48 2.37
C ASN A 319 -44.24 -55.24 1.22
N THR A 320 -42.96 -55.45 1.51
CA THR A 320 -41.93 -55.52 0.48
C THR A 320 -42.24 -56.69 -0.44
N TYR A 321 -42.88 -56.37 -1.57
CA TYR A 321 -42.90 -57.13 -2.83
C TYR A 321 -42.72 -58.65 -2.69
N GLU A 322 -43.78 -59.36 -2.30
CA GLU A 322 -44.00 -60.65 -2.95
C GLU A 322 -44.37 -60.36 -4.40
N ALA A 323 -43.62 -60.98 -5.32
CA ALA A 323 -43.84 -60.87 -6.76
C ALA A 323 -45.28 -61.26 -7.13
N ALA A 324 -46.15 -60.27 -7.32
CA ALA A 324 -47.46 -60.47 -7.92
C ALA A 324 -47.33 -60.40 -9.46
N PRO A 325 -47.77 -61.44 -10.20
CA PRO A 325 -47.70 -61.47 -11.65
C PRO A 325 -48.80 -60.59 -12.25
N HIS A 326 -48.46 -59.89 -13.34
CA HIS A 326 -49.32 -59.03 -14.17
C HIS A 326 -49.60 -57.60 -13.68
N HIS A 327 -48.58 -56.73 -13.74
CA HIS A 327 -48.66 -55.45 -14.46
C HIS A 327 -47.26 -54.83 -14.66
N GLY A 328 -46.88 -54.62 -15.93
CA GLY A 328 -45.94 -53.58 -16.38
C GLY A 328 -44.47 -53.63 -15.96
N ILE A 329 -43.72 -54.67 -16.36
CA ILE A 329 -42.24 -54.63 -16.35
C ILE A 329 -41.78 -53.73 -17.52
N ILE A 330 -41.23 -52.54 -17.23
CA ILE A 330 -40.25 -51.92 -18.14
C ILE A 330 -38.94 -52.66 -17.91
N ARG A 331 -38.62 -53.55 -18.85
CA ARG A 331 -37.37 -54.33 -18.89
C ARG A 331 -36.20 -53.38 -19.14
N LEU A 332 -35.22 -53.38 -18.24
CA LEU A 332 -33.83 -53.12 -18.63
C LEU A 332 -33.35 -54.39 -19.34
N ASP A 333 -33.30 -54.37 -20.68
CA ASP A 333 -32.61 -55.41 -21.42
C ASP A 333 -31.10 -55.24 -21.22
N SER A 334 -30.56 -56.14 -20.39
CA SER A 334 -29.15 -56.48 -20.37
C SER A 334 -28.94 -57.64 -21.35
N SER A 335 -28.52 -57.33 -22.57
CA SER A 335 -27.89 -58.32 -23.46
C SER A 335 -26.73 -57.66 -24.19
N ALA A 336 -25.52 -57.83 -23.65
CA ALA A 336 -24.39 -58.38 -24.40
C ALA A 336 -23.17 -58.57 -23.48
N LYS A 337 -22.61 -59.77 -23.60
CA LYS A 337 -21.49 -60.35 -22.88
C LYS A 337 -20.16 -59.58 -23.01
N VAL A 338 -19.40 -59.71 -21.93
CA VAL A 338 -17.95 -59.53 -21.75
C VAL A 338 -17.12 -60.22 -22.84
N THR A 339 -16.06 -59.56 -23.34
CA THR A 339 -14.71 -60.14 -23.56
C THR A 339 -13.67 -59.04 -23.85
N ALA A 340 -12.42 -59.37 -23.54
CA ALA A 340 -11.33 -58.49 -23.17
C ALA A 340 -10.50 -57.90 -24.32
N SER A 341 -9.74 -56.86 -23.96
CA SER A 341 -8.49 -56.37 -24.57
C SER A 341 -8.51 -55.80 -26.00
N SER A 342 -8.27 -54.49 -26.13
CA SER A 342 -7.01 -53.95 -26.68
C SER A 342 -7.07 -52.42 -26.74
N SER A 343 -5.97 -51.80 -26.35
CA SER A 343 -5.68 -50.36 -26.36
C SER A 343 -6.00 -49.66 -27.69
N ARG A 344 -6.66 -48.48 -27.63
CA ARG A 344 -6.30 -47.18 -28.25
C ARG A 344 -7.55 -46.29 -28.46
N GLY A 345 -7.47 -45.00 -28.09
CA GLY A 345 -8.17 -43.93 -28.80
C GLY A 345 -9.15 -43.04 -28.01
N THR A 346 -8.67 -41.86 -27.63
CA THR A 346 -9.36 -40.62 -27.21
C THR A 346 -10.51 -40.13 -28.10
N SER A 347 -11.56 -39.52 -27.50
CA SER A 347 -12.01 -38.14 -27.86
C SER A 347 -13.07 -37.55 -26.88
N PRO A 348 -12.97 -36.25 -26.50
CA PRO A 348 -13.80 -35.54 -25.52
C PRO A 348 -14.78 -34.51 -26.13
N SER A 349 -15.93 -34.23 -25.50
CA SER A 349 -16.83 -33.14 -25.92
C SER A 349 -17.16 -32.14 -24.80
N ALA A 350 -16.34 -31.07 -24.70
CA ALA A 350 -16.69 -29.74 -24.18
C ALA A 350 -15.47 -28.81 -24.33
N LYS A 351 -15.24 -28.26 -25.54
CA LYS A 351 -14.07 -27.40 -25.84
C LYS A 351 -14.48 -26.01 -26.34
N GLN A 352 -15.59 -25.45 -25.86
CA GLN A 352 -16.00 -24.08 -26.20
C GLN A 352 -16.43 -23.30 -24.96
N ALA A 353 -16.11 -22.00 -24.97
CA ALA A 353 -16.51 -21.03 -23.95
C ALA A 353 -16.92 -19.73 -24.62
N VAL A 354 -17.73 -18.92 -23.93
CA VAL A 354 -18.14 -17.59 -24.37
C VAL A 354 -17.51 -16.56 -23.45
N ALA A 355 -16.88 -15.54 -24.00
CA ALA A 355 -16.37 -14.41 -23.22
C ALA A 355 -17.53 -13.66 -22.56
N ILE A 356 -17.47 -13.54 -21.24
CA ILE A 356 -18.43 -12.77 -20.42
C ILE A 356 -17.86 -11.43 -19.99
N TYR A 357 -16.55 -11.23 -20.15
CA TYR A 357 -15.86 -9.96 -19.94
C TYR A 357 -14.87 -9.71 -21.09
N PRO A 358 -14.64 -8.45 -21.49
CA PRO A 358 -13.62 -8.13 -22.47
C PRO A 358 -12.23 -8.27 -21.83
N PHE A 359 -11.25 -8.73 -22.60
CA PHE A 359 -9.86 -8.85 -22.17
C PHE A 359 -8.96 -8.24 -23.24
N LEU A 360 -8.29 -7.14 -22.89
CA LEU A 360 -7.32 -6.45 -23.73
C LEU A 360 -5.90 -6.77 -23.25
N PRO A 361 -5.22 -7.73 -23.89
CA PRO A 361 -3.89 -8.15 -23.47
C PRO A 361 -2.83 -7.10 -23.80
N ARG A 362 -1.89 -6.87 -22.88
CA ARG A 362 -0.67 -6.09 -23.13
C ARG A 362 0.44 -6.92 -23.79
N ASP A 363 0.37 -8.24 -23.64
CA ASP A 363 1.32 -9.19 -24.19
C ASP A 363 0.72 -9.82 -25.47
N PRO A 364 1.41 -9.76 -26.61
CA PRO A 364 0.91 -10.34 -27.87
C PRO A 364 0.70 -11.86 -27.82
N SER A 365 1.24 -12.56 -26.82
CA SER A 365 0.98 -13.99 -26.58
C SER A 365 -0.37 -14.29 -25.92
N ASN A 366 -1.06 -13.26 -25.42
CA ASN A 366 -2.35 -13.36 -24.76
C ASN A 366 -3.50 -13.08 -25.75
N LEU A 367 -4.62 -13.76 -25.58
CA LEU A 367 -5.73 -13.70 -26.54
C LEU A 367 -6.68 -12.55 -26.21
N LYS A 368 -6.88 -11.61 -27.15
CA LYS A 368 -7.89 -10.56 -26.98
C LYS A 368 -9.30 -11.14 -27.00
N LEU A 369 -10.14 -10.71 -26.06
CA LEU A 369 -11.55 -11.10 -25.95
C LEU A 369 -12.46 -9.87 -25.95
N SER A 370 -13.58 -9.97 -26.66
CA SER A 370 -14.74 -9.10 -26.57
C SER A 370 -15.91 -9.88 -25.97
N VAL A 371 -16.81 -9.22 -25.26
CA VAL A 371 -17.99 -9.90 -24.67
C VAL A 371 -18.81 -10.55 -25.78
N GLY A 372 -19.16 -11.82 -25.60
CA GLY A 372 -19.87 -12.62 -26.60
C GLY A 372 -18.97 -13.47 -27.50
N ASP A 373 -17.65 -13.28 -27.48
CA ASP A 373 -16.72 -14.05 -28.31
C ASP A 373 -16.78 -15.55 -27.99
N ARG A 374 -16.90 -16.38 -29.03
CA ARG A 374 -16.93 -17.85 -28.91
C ARG A 374 -15.52 -18.40 -29.05
N ILE A 375 -14.97 -18.87 -27.94
CA ILE A 375 -13.58 -19.26 -27.81
C ILE A 375 -13.48 -20.79 -27.83
N LYS A 376 -12.68 -21.31 -28.75
CA LYS A 376 -12.33 -22.73 -28.78
C LYS A 376 -11.24 -23.02 -27.75
N LEU A 377 -11.57 -23.78 -26.71
CA LEU A 377 -10.64 -24.11 -25.62
C LEU A 377 -9.62 -25.17 -26.07
N LEU A 378 -8.34 -24.80 -26.01
CA LEU A 378 -7.20 -25.71 -26.27
C LEU A 378 -6.68 -26.33 -24.97
N SER A 379 -6.61 -25.56 -23.88
CA SER A 379 -6.21 -26.01 -22.55
C SER A 379 -7.02 -25.29 -21.49
N ALA A 380 -7.86 -26.03 -20.76
CA ALA A 380 -8.73 -25.51 -19.71
C ALA A 380 -8.82 -26.53 -18.57
N LYS A 381 -7.75 -26.66 -17.79
CA LYS A 381 -7.73 -27.59 -16.64
C LYS A 381 -8.53 -26.99 -15.47
N PRO A 382 -9.34 -27.80 -14.77
CA PRO A 382 -10.03 -27.33 -13.56
C PRO A 382 -9.03 -26.80 -12.52
N GLY A 383 -9.27 -25.58 -12.04
CA GLY A 383 -8.42 -24.91 -11.04
C GLY A 383 -7.31 -24.01 -11.61
N ASP A 384 -7.05 -24.05 -12.92
CA ASP A 384 -6.12 -23.12 -13.56
C ASP A 384 -6.78 -21.74 -13.74
N LEU A 385 -6.04 -20.67 -13.38
CA LEU A 385 -6.52 -19.28 -13.47
C LEU A 385 -6.42 -18.71 -14.90
N TRP A 386 -5.68 -19.38 -15.78
CA TRP A 386 -5.44 -18.98 -17.17
C TRP A 386 -5.67 -20.17 -18.09
N TRP A 387 -6.48 -19.96 -19.13
CA TRP A 387 -6.77 -20.95 -20.15
C TRP A 387 -6.17 -20.52 -21.48
N THR A 388 -5.98 -21.48 -22.38
CA THR A 388 -5.53 -21.23 -23.75
C THR A 388 -6.64 -21.57 -24.71
N GLY A 389 -6.87 -20.70 -25.69
CA GLY A 389 -7.90 -20.92 -26.70
C GLY A 389 -7.66 -20.17 -27.98
N ILE A 390 -8.62 -20.27 -28.88
CA ILE A 390 -8.63 -19.63 -30.20
C ILE A 390 -9.90 -18.79 -30.32
N ASN A 391 -9.76 -17.55 -30.76
CA ASN A 391 -10.84 -16.62 -31.08
C ASN A 391 -10.61 -16.10 -32.51
N GLY A 392 -11.47 -16.48 -33.46
CA GLY A 392 -11.20 -16.32 -34.90
C GLY A 392 -9.92 -17.05 -35.31
N ASP A 393 -8.95 -16.31 -35.88
CA ASP A 393 -7.63 -16.82 -36.27
C ASP A 393 -6.55 -16.63 -35.18
N SER A 394 -6.88 -15.94 -34.09
CA SER A 394 -5.91 -15.61 -33.04
C SER A 394 -5.88 -16.68 -31.95
N LYS A 395 -4.68 -17.10 -31.53
CA LYS A 395 -4.45 -18.06 -30.45
C LYS A 395 -3.65 -17.43 -29.33
N GLY A 396 -4.08 -17.62 -28.10
CA GLY A 396 -3.34 -17.10 -26.93
C GLY A 396 -3.94 -17.55 -25.61
N THR A 397 -3.34 -17.07 -24.52
CA THR A 397 -3.82 -17.30 -23.16
C THR A 397 -4.71 -16.17 -22.66
N PHE A 398 -5.71 -16.50 -21.86
CA PHE A 398 -6.64 -15.53 -21.25
C PHE A 398 -7.09 -16.01 -19.87
N PRO A 399 -7.54 -15.12 -18.97
CA PRO A 399 -7.98 -15.51 -17.64
C PRO A 399 -9.26 -16.37 -17.68
N ALA A 400 -9.30 -17.46 -16.91
CA ALA A 400 -10.40 -18.40 -16.92
C ALA A 400 -11.76 -17.77 -16.53
N TYR A 401 -11.75 -16.80 -15.61
CA TYR A 401 -12.97 -16.12 -15.13
C TYR A 401 -13.57 -15.14 -16.15
N PHE A 402 -12.88 -14.87 -17.25
CA PHE A 402 -13.36 -13.96 -18.30
C PHE A 402 -14.29 -14.65 -19.30
N VAL A 403 -14.45 -15.97 -19.16
CA VAL A 403 -15.25 -16.79 -20.06
C VAL A 403 -16.13 -17.75 -19.26
N ARG A 404 -17.26 -18.17 -19.82
CA ARG A 404 -18.11 -19.23 -19.28
C ARG A 404 -18.18 -20.39 -20.28
N LYS A 405 -18.09 -21.64 -19.82
CA LYS A 405 -18.19 -22.82 -20.71
C LYS A 405 -19.60 -22.88 -21.29
N THR A 406 -19.72 -23.20 -22.58
CA THR A 406 -21.01 -23.17 -23.29
C THR A 406 -22.05 -24.16 -22.73
N SER A 407 -21.60 -25.21 -22.03
CA SER A 407 -22.46 -26.16 -21.30
C SER A 407 -23.19 -25.55 -20.09
N GLU A 408 -22.92 -24.29 -19.73
CA GLU A 408 -23.47 -23.60 -18.54
C GLU A 408 -24.40 -22.42 -18.91
N ILE A 409 -24.85 -22.32 -20.16
CA ILE A 409 -25.68 -21.21 -20.65
C ILE A 409 -26.97 -21.78 -21.28
N PRO A 410 -28.17 -21.57 -20.69
CA PRO A 410 -29.45 -21.75 -21.39
C PRO A 410 -29.56 -20.71 -22.52
N ASP A 411 -30.05 -21.15 -23.68
CA ASP A 411 -30.17 -20.30 -24.88
C ASP A 411 -31.07 -19.08 -24.59
N HIS A 412 -30.62 -17.90 -25.05
CA HIS A 412 -31.29 -16.60 -24.96
C HIS A 412 -31.24 -15.86 -23.60
N GLN A 413 -30.06 -15.35 -23.24
CA GLN A 413 -29.89 -14.06 -22.55
C GLN A 413 -28.41 -13.67 -22.61
N ALA A 414 -28.06 -12.56 -23.27
CA ALA A 414 -26.76 -11.93 -23.09
C ALA A 414 -26.73 -11.36 -21.65
N PRO A 415 -25.86 -11.86 -20.75
CA PRO A 415 -25.87 -11.40 -19.37
C PRO A 415 -25.17 -10.05 -19.29
N THR A 416 -25.92 -8.96 -19.43
CA THR A 416 -25.42 -7.61 -19.16
C THR A 416 -25.57 -7.36 -17.66
N MET A 417 -24.60 -7.79 -16.84
CA MET A 417 -24.56 -7.44 -15.42
C MET A 417 -24.06 -6.00 -15.26
N VAL A 418 -24.98 -5.05 -15.17
CA VAL A 418 -24.72 -3.71 -14.64
C VAL A 418 -24.70 -3.80 -13.12
N LEU A 419 -23.57 -3.48 -12.48
CA LEU A 419 -23.48 -3.42 -11.01
C LEU A 419 -24.19 -2.17 -10.48
N LYS A 420 -23.91 -0.99 -11.06
CA LYS A 420 -24.51 0.30 -10.68
C LYS A 420 -24.51 1.27 -11.86
N LEU A 421 -25.52 2.14 -11.96
CA LEU A 421 -25.53 3.29 -12.86
C LEU A 421 -24.97 4.52 -12.13
N GLY A 422 -24.36 5.43 -12.88
CA GLY A 422 -23.84 6.67 -12.34
C GLY A 422 -23.72 7.77 -13.38
N LYS A 423 -23.49 8.98 -12.89
CA LYS A 423 -23.33 10.17 -13.72
C LYS A 423 -21.96 10.81 -13.48
N ALA A 424 -21.25 11.12 -14.54
CA ALA A 424 -19.97 11.79 -14.48
C ALA A 424 -20.14 13.20 -13.88
N ILE A 425 -19.42 13.46 -12.80
CA ILE A 425 -19.42 14.75 -12.08
C ILE A 425 -18.13 15.55 -12.32
N LYS A 426 -17.12 14.93 -12.93
CA LYS A 426 -15.87 15.55 -13.36
C LYS A 426 -15.49 15.06 -14.74
N GLU A 427 -14.80 15.89 -15.50
CA GLU A 427 -14.23 15.49 -16.78
C GLU A 427 -13.04 14.55 -16.57
N PHE A 428 -12.99 13.45 -17.32
CA PHE A 428 -11.86 12.53 -17.36
C PHE A 428 -11.43 12.33 -18.81
N LYS A 429 -10.21 12.80 -19.14
CA LYS A 429 -9.72 12.79 -20.52
C LYS A 429 -9.05 11.48 -20.95
N GLY A 430 -8.60 10.67 -19.98
CA GLY A 430 -7.85 9.44 -20.22
C GLY A 430 -6.47 9.67 -20.86
N ASP A 431 -5.47 8.91 -20.42
CA ASP A 431 -4.11 8.95 -20.96
C ASP A 431 -3.75 7.69 -21.78
N GLY A 432 -4.67 6.72 -21.90
CA GLY A 432 -4.45 5.51 -22.70
C GLY A 432 -5.71 4.92 -23.35
N ASP A 433 -5.52 3.97 -24.27
CA ASP A 433 -6.57 3.33 -25.07
C ASP A 433 -7.60 2.53 -24.23
N SER A 434 -7.30 2.29 -22.95
CA SER A 434 -8.20 1.62 -22.01
C SER A 434 -9.10 2.58 -21.22
N ASP A 435 -8.89 3.89 -21.34
CA ASP A 435 -9.55 4.89 -20.51
C ASP A 435 -10.87 5.35 -21.16
N LEU A 436 -11.96 5.24 -20.41
CA LEU A 436 -13.26 5.73 -20.88
C LEU A 436 -13.34 7.24 -20.63
N ARG A 437 -13.34 8.03 -21.71
CA ARG A 437 -13.42 9.49 -21.60
C ARG A 437 -14.79 9.93 -21.09
N LEU A 438 -14.81 10.73 -20.04
CA LEU A 438 -16.03 11.25 -19.43
C LEU A 438 -16.10 12.77 -19.56
N THR A 439 -17.24 13.27 -20.01
CA THR A 439 -17.64 14.67 -19.84
C THR A 439 -18.63 14.81 -18.69
N VAL A 440 -18.63 15.97 -18.02
CA VAL A 440 -19.56 16.22 -16.92
C VAL A 440 -20.99 16.09 -17.44
N GLY A 441 -21.77 15.19 -16.83
CA GLY A 441 -23.13 14.88 -17.25
C GLY A 441 -23.29 13.55 -18.00
N ASP A 442 -22.20 12.89 -18.42
CA ASP A 442 -22.27 11.58 -19.07
C ASP A 442 -22.86 10.53 -18.13
N GLU A 443 -23.78 9.71 -18.64
CA GLU A 443 -24.30 8.54 -17.91
C GLU A 443 -23.41 7.33 -18.19
N VAL A 444 -23.10 6.56 -17.14
CA VAL A 444 -22.21 5.40 -17.23
C VAL A 444 -22.78 4.20 -16.45
N SER A 445 -22.62 3.00 -17.00
CA SER A 445 -22.91 1.74 -16.30
C SER A 445 -21.62 1.11 -15.81
N VAL A 446 -21.50 0.94 -14.50
CA VAL A 446 -20.37 0.27 -13.84
C VAL A 446 -20.64 -1.23 -13.84
N THR A 447 -19.71 -2.00 -14.41
CA THR A 447 -19.76 -3.46 -14.50
C THR A 447 -18.73 -4.16 -13.61
N ALA A 448 -17.68 -3.45 -13.19
CA ALA A 448 -16.75 -3.91 -12.16
C ALA A 448 -16.15 -2.74 -11.35
N VAL A 449 -15.75 -3.03 -10.11
CA VAL A 449 -15.10 -2.06 -9.20
C VAL A 449 -13.75 -2.60 -8.76
N SER A 450 -12.72 -1.77 -8.88
CA SER A 450 -11.37 -1.97 -8.35
C SER A 450 -10.99 -0.78 -7.47
N GLU A 451 -9.94 -0.90 -6.65
CA GLU A 451 -9.53 0.16 -5.72
C GLU A 451 -9.27 1.49 -6.46
N GLY A 452 -10.19 2.46 -6.30
CA GLY A 452 -10.13 3.79 -6.91
C GLY A 452 -10.58 3.90 -8.37
N TRP A 453 -10.99 2.80 -9.02
CA TRP A 453 -11.35 2.77 -10.44
C TRP A 453 -12.60 1.94 -10.71
N TYR A 454 -13.47 2.45 -11.57
CA TYR A 454 -14.59 1.74 -12.15
C TYR A 454 -14.26 1.24 -13.55
N VAL A 455 -14.86 0.11 -13.90
CA VAL A 455 -14.86 -0.43 -15.26
C VAL A 455 -16.30 -0.41 -15.74
N GLY A 456 -16.54 0.09 -16.93
CA GLY A 456 -17.89 0.27 -17.43
C GLY A 456 -17.96 0.82 -18.84
N ASN A 457 -19.17 1.13 -19.26
CA ASN A 457 -19.45 1.75 -20.56
C ASN A 457 -20.25 3.03 -20.37
N LYS A 458 -20.13 3.94 -21.33
CA LYS A 458 -21.00 5.12 -21.40
C LYS A 458 -22.36 4.70 -21.93
N VAL A 459 -23.43 5.12 -21.25
CA VAL A 459 -24.80 4.73 -21.58
C VAL A 459 -25.20 5.42 -22.88
N GLY A 460 -25.73 4.65 -23.82
CA GLY A 460 -26.10 5.16 -25.15
C GLY A 460 -24.96 5.17 -26.16
N THR A 461 -23.75 4.72 -25.80
CA THR A 461 -22.64 4.51 -26.74
C THR A 461 -22.03 3.12 -26.57
N GLU A 462 -21.20 2.71 -27.53
CA GLU A 462 -20.38 1.48 -27.42
C GLU A 462 -19.02 1.73 -26.75
N GLU A 463 -18.81 2.92 -26.18
CA GLU A 463 -17.55 3.30 -25.54
C GLU A 463 -17.42 2.59 -24.19
N PHE A 464 -16.37 1.78 -24.04
CA PHE A 464 -16.06 1.00 -22.85
C PHE A 464 -14.63 1.26 -22.37
N GLY A 465 -14.43 1.30 -21.06
CA GLY A 465 -13.10 1.46 -20.50
C GLY A 465 -13.12 1.63 -18.98
N ILE A 466 -11.96 2.03 -18.45
CA ILE A 466 -11.79 2.33 -17.03
C ILE A 466 -11.91 3.83 -16.78
N PHE A 467 -12.46 4.20 -15.63
CA PHE A 467 -12.57 5.60 -15.21
C PHE A 467 -12.47 5.71 -13.68
N PRO A 468 -11.92 6.80 -13.13
CA PRO A 468 -11.72 6.91 -11.70
C PRO A 468 -13.04 6.98 -10.93
N SER A 469 -13.11 6.33 -9.77
CA SER A 469 -14.36 6.24 -9.01
C SER A 469 -14.85 7.59 -8.48
N ASP A 470 -13.95 8.56 -8.26
CA ASP A 470 -14.28 9.90 -7.76
C ASP A 470 -14.74 10.89 -8.86
N HIS A 471 -14.76 10.44 -10.12
CA HIS A 471 -15.22 11.23 -11.26
C HIS A 471 -16.70 10.96 -11.58
N VAL A 472 -17.32 9.99 -10.91
CA VAL A 472 -18.69 9.55 -11.14
C VAL A 472 -19.44 9.49 -9.83
N ARG A 473 -20.64 10.09 -9.79
CA ARG A 473 -21.61 9.89 -8.70
C ARG A 473 -22.50 8.73 -9.08
N LEU A 474 -22.45 7.65 -8.30
CA LEU A 474 -23.35 6.51 -8.45
C LEU A 474 -24.74 6.89 -7.93
N GLU A 475 -25.78 6.45 -8.63
CA GLU A 475 -27.15 6.62 -8.16
C GLU A 475 -27.54 5.39 -7.33
N ASP A 476 -28.00 5.63 -6.09
CA ASP A 476 -28.61 4.60 -5.26
C ASP A 476 -30.05 4.40 -5.73
N HIS A 477 -30.25 3.56 -6.73
CA HIS A 477 -31.58 3.04 -7.01
C HIS A 477 -31.84 1.87 -6.08
N ASP A 478 -32.67 2.10 -5.06
CA ASP A 478 -33.37 1.04 -4.34
C ASP A 478 -34.01 0.11 -5.39
N ASN A 479 -33.82 -1.19 -5.17
CA ASN A 479 -34.16 -2.27 -6.10
C ASN A 479 -35.69 -2.49 -6.22
N LYS A 480 -36.46 -1.45 -6.60
CA LYS A 480 -37.92 -1.48 -6.68
C LYS A 480 -38.55 -0.84 -7.93
N SER A 481 -37.77 -0.36 -8.90
CA SER A 481 -38.34 0.30 -10.10
C SER A 481 -37.87 -0.29 -11.45
N LEU A 482 -37.51 -1.57 -11.51
CA LEU A 482 -37.23 -2.28 -12.78
C LEU A 482 -38.46 -3.02 -13.35
N SER A 483 -39.65 -2.89 -12.76
CA SER A 483 -40.88 -3.44 -13.32
C SER A 483 -41.67 -2.48 -14.22
N SER A 484 -41.46 -1.15 -14.18
CA SER A 484 -42.25 -0.20 -14.98
C SER A 484 -41.63 0.18 -16.34
N MET A 485 -40.35 -0.13 -16.58
CA MET A 485 -39.68 0.19 -17.85
C MET A 485 -39.88 -0.88 -18.94
N ASN A 486 -40.39 -2.07 -18.59
CA ASN A 486 -40.66 -3.17 -19.53
C ASN A 486 -42.09 -3.16 -20.13
N GLU A 487 -43.00 -2.34 -19.62
CA GLU A 487 -44.35 -2.19 -20.21
C GLU A 487 -44.41 -1.12 -21.30
N SER A 488 -43.56 -0.09 -21.27
CA SER A 488 -43.57 0.98 -22.28
C SER A 488 -42.95 0.57 -23.63
N LYS A 489 -42.29 -0.60 -23.73
CA LYS A 489 -41.80 -1.16 -25.00
C LYS A 489 -42.67 -2.29 -25.58
N ARG A 490 -43.76 -2.67 -24.91
CA ARG A 490 -44.74 -3.64 -25.44
C ARG A 490 -45.95 -2.99 -26.13
N SER A 491 -46.09 -1.66 -26.08
CA SER A 491 -47.22 -0.93 -26.68
C SER A 491 -46.91 -0.23 -28.02
N MET A 492 -45.69 -0.32 -28.55
CA MET A 492 -45.38 0.12 -29.92
C MET A 492 -44.76 -1.05 -30.69
N GLY A 493 -45.63 -1.93 -31.18
CA GLY A 493 -45.25 -3.16 -31.85
C GLY A 493 -46.46 -4.02 -32.10
N ASN A 494 -47.49 -3.44 -32.71
CA ASN A 494 -48.51 -4.13 -33.48
C ASN A 494 -48.96 -3.21 -34.61
#